data_AF-A0A9E4MJW5-F1
#
_entry.id   AF-A0A9E4MJW5-F1
#
_cell.length_a   1.000
_cell.length_b   1.000
_cell.length_c   1.000
_cell.angle_alpha   90.00
_cell.angle_beta   90.00
_cell.angle_gamma   90.00
#
_symmetry.space_group_name_H-M   'P 1'
#
loop_
_entity.id
_entity.type
_entity.pdbx_description
1 polymer ?
#
loop_
_entity_poly.entity_id
_entity_poly.type
_entity_poly.pdbx_seq_one_letter_code
_entity_poly.pdbx_strand_id
1 'polypeptide(L)'
;FREALVTDREPQASAAIAAGHRGLVDLGVVPPAIARRIGRIEAADGAAKISGAGALEGESAGALICMLGGRGSGTIEGLSDLAPVDARIGAEGLRFED
;
A
#
# COMPACT_ATOMS: atom_id res chain seq x y z
N PHE A 1 5.35 11.13 -4.86
CA PHE A 1 4.02 10.66 -4.46
C PHE A 1 2.99 11.78 -4.46
N ARG A 2 3.09 12.81 -3.58
CA ARG A 2 2.12 13.92 -3.51
C ARG A 2 1.90 14.62 -4.86
N GLU A 3 2.97 14.95 -5.56
CA GLU A 3 2.90 15.56 -6.90
C GLU A 3 2.11 14.68 -7.89
N ALA A 4 2.44 13.38 -7.95
CA ALA A 4 1.76 12.42 -8.83
C ALA A 4 0.26 12.30 -8.56
N LEU A 5 -0.17 12.41 -7.29
CA LEU A 5 -1.59 12.42 -6.91
C LEU A 5 -2.31 13.71 -7.34
N VAL A 6 -1.63 14.86 -7.28
CA VAL A 6 -2.23 16.16 -7.66
C VAL A 6 -2.39 16.27 -9.18
N THR A 7 -1.50 15.64 -9.94
CA THR A 7 -1.49 15.71 -11.41
C THR A 7 -2.26 14.58 -12.10
N ASP A 8 -2.98 13.74 -11.34
CA ASP A 8 -3.70 12.54 -11.82
C ASP A 8 -2.84 11.62 -12.71
N ARG A 9 -1.61 11.36 -12.28
CA ARG A 9 -0.65 10.57 -13.05
C ARG A 9 -0.49 9.20 -12.41
N GLU A 10 -1.46 8.32 -12.67
CA GLU A 10 -1.52 6.95 -12.12
C GLU A 10 -0.17 6.19 -12.22
N PRO A 11 0.55 6.19 -13.36
CA PRO A 11 1.84 5.49 -13.43
C PRO A 11 2.89 6.05 -12.47
N GLN A 12 2.88 7.36 -12.22
CA GLN A 12 3.82 8.02 -11.31
C GLN A 12 3.44 7.80 -9.85
N ALA A 13 2.13 7.71 -9.55
CA ALA A 13 1.66 7.34 -8.23
C ALA A 13 2.01 5.88 -7.91
N SER A 14 1.81 4.97 -8.86
CA SER A 14 2.20 3.56 -8.76
C SER A 14 3.71 3.40 -8.54
N ALA A 15 4.54 4.05 -9.36
CA ALA A 15 6.00 4.04 -9.21
C ALA A 15 6.45 4.55 -7.83
N ALA A 16 5.78 5.58 -7.30
CA ALA A 16 6.08 6.12 -5.98
C ALA A 16 5.65 5.20 -4.83
N ILE A 17 4.56 4.44 -4.99
CA ILE A 17 4.15 3.38 -4.03
C ILE A 17 5.22 2.28 -3.99
N ALA A 18 5.63 1.77 -5.15
CA ALA A 18 6.66 0.73 -5.26
C ALA A 18 8.02 1.19 -4.70
N ALA A 19 8.42 2.44 -4.98
CA ALA A 19 9.62 3.02 -4.37
C ALA A 19 9.52 3.11 -2.85
N GLY A 20 8.35 3.48 -2.32
CA GLY A 20 8.08 3.49 -0.89
C GLY A 20 8.15 2.10 -0.26
N HIS A 21 7.67 1.05 -0.94
CA HIS A 21 7.81 -0.33 -0.48
C HIS A 21 9.27 -0.74 -0.37
N ARG A 22 10.08 -0.51 -1.41
CA ARG A 22 11.52 -0.81 -1.39
C ARG A 22 12.23 -0.13 -0.23
N GLY A 23 11.95 1.16 0.00
CA GLY A 23 12.50 1.87 1.15
C GLY A 23 12.13 1.24 2.50
N LEU A 24 10.91 0.72 2.66
CA LEU A 24 10.52 0.02 3.89
C LEU A 24 11.22 -1.34 4.03
N VAL A 25 11.47 -2.05 2.93
CA VAL A 25 12.24 -3.29 2.92
C VAL A 25 13.68 -3.01 3.36
N ASP A 26 14.31 -1.98 2.80
CA ASP A 26 15.68 -1.57 3.15
C ASP A 26 15.80 -1.13 4.62
N LEU A 27 14.74 -0.55 5.19
CA LEU A 27 14.65 -0.22 6.61
C LEU A 27 14.46 -1.44 7.53
N GLY A 28 14.19 -2.62 6.97
CA GLY A 28 14.00 -3.86 7.74
C GLY A 28 12.64 -3.98 8.43
N VAL A 29 11.66 -3.14 8.10
CA VAL A 29 10.34 -3.11 8.75
C VAL A 29 9.26 -3.88 7.99
N VAL A 30 9.63 -4.56 6.90
CA VAL A 30 8.73 -5.36 6.08
C VAL A 30 9.02 -6.84 6.31
N PRO A 31 8.08 -7.61 6.92
CA PRO A 31 8.25 -9.04 7.05
C PRO A 31 8.41 -9.73 5.68
N PRO A 32 9.25 -10.78 5.56
CA PRO A 32 9.49 -11.47 4.30
C PRO A 32 8.21 -12.01 3.63
N ALA A 33 7.24 -12.47 4.42
CA ALA A 33 5.94 -12.93 3.91
C ALA A 33 5.15 -11.81 3.21
N ILE A 34 5.21 -10.59 3.77
CA ILE A 34 4.56 -9.41 3.22
C ILE A 34 5.30 -8.92 1.96
N ALA A 35 6.62 -8.92 1.97
CA ALA A 35 7.41 -8.58 0.77
C ALA A 35 7.09 -9.52 -0.40
N ARG A 36 7.03 -10.84 -0.17
CA ARG A 36 6.62 -11.82 -1.18
C ARG A 36 5.19 -11.57 -1.68
N ARG A 37 4.27 -11.20 -0.79
CA ARG A 37 2.89 -10.87 -1.16
C ARG A 37 2.83 -9.63 -2.05
N ILE A 38 3.53 -8.56 -1.69
CA ILE A 38 3.59 -7.33 -2.49
C ILE A 38 4.22 -7.60 -3.86
N GLY A 39 5.26 -8.44 -3.93
CA GLY A 39 5.85 -8.84 -5.21
C GLY A 39 4.87 -9.51 -6.18
N ARG A 40 3.87 -10.26 -5.67
CA ARG A 40 2.80 -10.82 -6.51
C ARG A 40 1.84 -9.78 -7.04
N ILE A 41 1.55 -8.75 -6.25
CA ILE A 41 0.74 -7.60 -6.68
C ILE A 41 1.47 -6.83 -7.77
N GLU A 42 2.78 -6.60 -7.60
CA GLU A 42 3.63 -5.91 -8.59
C GLU A 42 3.75 -6.70 -9.90
N ALA A 43 3.87 -8.03 -9.83
CA ALA A 43 3.87 -8.91 -11.00
C ALA A 43 2.54 -8.89 -11.79
N ALA A 44 1.45 -8.41 -11.18
CA ALA A 44 0.13 -8.27 -11.78
C ALA A 44 -0.16 -6.83 -12.29
N ASP A 45 0.89 -6.04 -12.57
CA ASP A 45 0.83 -4.61 -12.93
C ASP A 45 0.29 -3.68 -11.83
N GLY A 46 0.22 -4.18 -10.59
CA GLY A 46 -0.14 -3.37 -9.42
C GLY A 46 1.08 -2.70 -8.76
N ALA A 47 0.81 -1.94 -7.72
CA ALA A 47 1.82 -1.52 -6.75
C ALA A 47 1.20 -1.54 -5.36
N ALA A 48 1.96 -1.98 -4.36
CA ALA A 48 1.48 -1.99 -2.98
C ALA A 48 2.58 -1.65 -1.98
N LYS A 49 2.19 -1.15 -0.81
CA LYS A 49 3.08 -1.00 0.34
C LYS A 49 2.31 -1.15 1.65
N ILE A 50 3.00 -1.45 2.73
CA ILE A 50 2.42 -1.37 4.09
C ILE A 50 2.04 0.08 4.38
N SER A 51 0.83 0.26 4.93
CA SER A 51 0.35 1.51 5.51
C SER A 51 0.79 1.59 6.97
N GLY A 52 1.56 2.61 7.33
CA GLY A 52 2.08 2.80 8.69
C GLY A 52 3.52 2.33 8.88
N ALA A 53 3.86 1.94 10.10
CA ALA A 53 5.24 1.72 10.55
C ALA A 53 5.87 0.40 10.09
N GLY A 54 5.10 -0.53 9.53
CA GLY A 54 5.56 -1.90 9.27
C GLY A 54 5.31 -2.83 10.44
N ALA A 55 6.14 -3.86 10.57
CA ALA A 55 6.14 -4.77 11.71
C ALA A 55 7.55 -4.83 12.32
N LEU A 56 7.66 -4.50 13.60
CA LEU A 56 8.91 -4.61 14.35
C LEU A 56 9.16 -6.05 14.81
N GLU A 57 8.09 -6.82 15.06
CA GLU A 57 8.12 -8.23 15.44
C GLU A 57 6.94 -8.98 14.79
N GLY A 58 7.12 -10.27 14.51
CA GLY A 58 6.10 -11.13 13.90
C GLY A 58 5.98 -11.01 12.39
N GLU A 59 5.01 -11.74 11.81
CA GLU A 59 4.80 -11.80 10.35
C GLU A 59 3.67 -10.89 9.83
N SER A 60 2.91 -10.30 10.74
CA SER A 60 1.73 -9.49 10.41
C SER A 60 2.10 -8.03 10.22
N ALA A 61 1.71 -7.45 9.08
CA ALA A 61 1.67 -6.02 8.88
C ALA A 61 0.20 -5.60 8.74
N GLY A 62 -0.19 -4.46 9.32
CA GLY A 62 -1.59 -4.01 9.39
C GLY A 62 -2.29 -3.90 8.03
N ALA A 63 -2.46 -2.68 7.52
CA ALA A 63 -3.11 -2.46 6.22
C ALA A 63 -2.08 -2.37 5.09
N LEU A 64 -2.47 -2.79 3.89
CA LEU A 64 -1.76 -2.49 2.65
C LEU A 64 -2.49 -1.37 1.91
N ILE A 65 -1.74 -0.42 1.37
CA ILE A 65 -2.24 0.50 0.34
C ILE A 65 -1.85 -0.07 -1.00
N CYS A 66 -2.82 -0.22 -1.91
CA CYS A 66 -2.62 -0.83 -3.22
C CYS A 66 -3.16 0.07 -4.34
N MET A 67 -2.47 0.08 -5.47
CA MET A 67 -2.90 0.68 -6.74
C MET A 67 -2.91 -0.43 -7.79
N LEU A 68 -4.05 -0.66 -8.45
CA LEU A 68 -4.30 -1.90 -9.19
C LEU A 68 -4.29 -1.74 -10.72
N GLY A 69 -3.86 -0.61 -11.27
CA GLY A 69 -3.76 -0.42 -12.72
C GLY A 69 -5.09 -0.62 -13.46
N GLY A 70 -6.21 -0.22 -12.85
CA GLY A 70 -7.57 -0.46 -13.37
C GLY A 70 -8.14 -1.87 -13.19
N ARG A 71 -7.43 -2.80 -12.53
CA ARG A 71 -7.95 -4.14 -12.20
C ARG A 71 -8.79 -4.15 -10.92
N GLY A 72 -9.77 -5.04 -10.86
CA GLY A 72 -10.51 -5.31 -9.63
C GLY A 72 -9.67 -6.08 -8.61
N SER A 73 -9.86 -5.83 -7.31
CA SER A 73 -9.11 -6.51 -6.24
C SER A 73 -9.25 -8.03 -6.25
N GLY A 74 -10.40 -8.55 -6.70
CA GLY A 74 -10.66 -9.99 -6.81
C GLY A 74 -9.87 -10.72 -7.91
N THR A 75 -9.15 -10.00 -8.78
CA THR A 75 -8.39 -10.59 -9.89
C THR A 75 -6.87 -10.61 -9.68
N ILE A 76 -6.39 -10.10 -8.53
CA ILE A 76 -4.96 -9.98 -8.23
C ILE A 76 -4.55 -11.01 -7.16
N GLU A 77 -3.59 -11.86 -7.52
CA GLU A 77 -2.99 -12.82 -6.59
C GLU A 77 -2.30 -12.07 -5.43
N GLY A 78 -2.63 -12.45 -4.19
CA GLY A 78 -2.12 -11.79 -2.98
C GLY A 78 -3.04 -10.72 -2.39
N LEU A 79 -4.20 -10.46 -3.00
CA LEU A 79 -5.26 -9.62 -2.43
C LEU A 79 -6.55 -10.40 -2.13
N SER A 80 -6.76 -11.55 -2.77
CA SER A 80 -8.03 -12.30 -2.72
C SER A 80 -8.47 -12.77 -1.34
N ASP A 81 -7.54 -12.96 -0.42
CA ASP A 81 -7.76 -13.39 0.97
C ASP A 81 -7.72 -12.23 1.98
N LEU A 82 -7.59 -10.99 1.52
CA LEU A 82 -7.60 -9.81 2.37
C LEU A 82 -8.98 -9.14 2.35
N ALA A 83 -9.41 -8.69 3.53
CA ALA A 83 -10.62 -7.87 3.63
C ALA A 83 -10.33 -6.45 3.09
N PRO A 84 -11.16 -5.92 2.17
CA PRO A 84 -11.04 -4.53 1.76
C PRO A 84 -11.38 -3.62 2.94
N VAL A 85 -10.62 -2.53 3.09
CA VAL A 85 -10.90 -1.48 4.07
C VAL A 85 -11.59 -0.33 3.34
N ASP A 86 -12.87 -0.10 3.66
CA ASP A 86 -13.62 1.05 3.16
C ASP A 86 -13.23 2.32 3.94
N ALA A 87 -12.06 2.85 3.60
CA ALA A 87 -11.55 4.08 4.20
C ALA A 87 -12.05 5.30 3.43
N ARG A 88 -12.73 6.21 4.12
CA ARG A 88 -13.02 7.55 3.57
C ARG A 88 -11.71 8.31 3.40
N ILE A 89 -11.49 8.88 2.21
CA ILE A 89 -10.34 9.74 1.97
C ILE A 89 -10.55 11.08 2.69
N GLY A 90 -9.73 11.32 3.70
CA GLY A 90 -9.73 12.55 4.48
C GLY A 90 -10.51 12.44 5.79
N ALA A 91 -10.06 13.21 6.77
CA ALA A 91 -10.76 13.49 8.01
C ALA A 91 -10.58 14.98 8.31
N GLU A 92 -11.48 15.58 9.08
CA GLU A 92 -11.41 17.00 9.47
C GLU A 92 -10.22 17.34 10.41
N GLY A 93 -9.32 16.38 10.64
CA GLY A 93 -8.20 16.49 11.57
C GLY A 93 -8.65 16.35 13.03
N LEU A 94 -7.72 16.63 13.94
CA LEU A 94 -8.01 16.76 15.37
C LEU A 94 -8.61 18.14 15.63
N ARG A 95 -9.74 18.20 16.35
CA ARG A 95 -10.31 19.44 16.88
C ARG A 95 -10.38 19.35 18.40
N PHE A 96 -10.13 20.46 19.08
CA PHE A 96 -10.41 20.61 20.50
C PHE A 96 -11.87 21.08 20.63
N GLU A 97 -12.62 20.46 21.52
CA GLU A 97 -13.96 20.93 21.91
C GLU A 97 -13.80 21.91 23.09
N ASP A 98 -14.59 22.98 23.10
CA ASP A 98 -14.61 24.00 24.17
C ASP A 98 -15.33 23.49 25.43
#